data_AF-A0A973F7A0-F1
#
_entry.id   AF-A0A973F7A0-F1
#
_cell.length_a   1.000
_cell.length_b   1.000
_cell.length_c   1.000
_cell.angle_alpha   90.00
_cell.angle_beta   90.00
_cell.angle_gamma   90.00
#
_symmetry.space_group_name_H-M   'P 1'
#
loop_
_entity.id
_entity.type
_entity.pdbx_description
1 polymer ?
#
loop_
_entity_poly.entity_id
_entity_poly.type
_entity_poly.pdbx_seq_one_letter_code
_entity_poly.pdbx_strand_id
1 'polypeptide(L)'
;MSEKYRFKPASQQELSLYCFVGESVCAVQHVEDALSHSIVLKKIKPRLKSEADKHLEKHRSYTLGKAIKIAEKGSLYPELLQRELKEFLSERNWLIHKSIAQGRDEWDLNISREKLICRIKTIITQAQKLLQMIEEDLIEFSEANGVDMSRVRAEIDKHYFE
;
A
#
# COMPACT_ATOMS: atom_id res chain seq x y z
N MET A 1 16.51 -26.43 -29.16
CA MET A 1 15.64 -25.25 -29.21
C MET A 1 15.82 -24.59 -30.56
N SER A 2 14.76 -24.45 -31.36
CA SER A 2 14.85 -23.88 -32.71
C SER A 2 15.24 -22.39 -32.65
N GLU A 3 16.00 -21.92 -33.65
CA GLU A 3 16.46 -20.52 -33.83
C GLU A 3 15.33 -19.47 -33.97
N LYS A 4 14.07 -19.82 -33.69
CA LYS A 4 12.90 -18.99 -34.00
C LYS A 4 12.56 -17.91 -32.97
N TYR A 5 13.22 -17.86 -31.81
CA TYR A 5 12.96 -16.83 -30.80
C TYR A 5 14.26 -16.09 -30.45
N ARG A 6 14.44 -14.90 -31.04
CA ARG A 6 15.48 -13.97 -30.61
C ARG A 6 14.98 -13.21 -29.39
N PHE A 7 15.65 -13.40 -28.25
CA PHE A 7 15.39 -12.61 -27.05
C PHE A 7 15.81 -11.16 -27.30
N LYS A 8 14.87 -10.23 -27.17
CA LYS A 8 15.13 -8.79 -27.24
C LYS A 8 15.30 -8.27 -25.81
N PRO A 9 16.44 -7.65 -25.45
CA PRO A 9 16.58 -7.00 -24.16
C PRO A 9 15.60 -5.82 -24.05
N ALA A 10 15.13 -5.56 -22.83
CA ALA A 10 14.30 -4.39 -22.55
C ALA A 10 15.06 -3.09 -22.87
N SER A 11 14.37 -2.15 -23.51
CA SER A 11 14.85 -0.78 -23.69
C SER A 11 14.93 -0.04 -22.35
N GLN A 12 15.69 1.06 -22.29
CA GLN A 12 15.77 1.92 -21.10
C GLN A 12 14.40 2.43 -20.64
N GLN A 13 13.50 2.66 -21.59
CA GLN A 13 12.16 3.12 -21.31
C GLN A 13 11.35 2.00 -20.62
N GLU A 14 11.38 0.78 -21.18
CA GLU A 14 10.71 -0.39 -20.57
C GLU A 14 11.25 -0.65 -19.16
N LEU A 15 12.57 -0.56 -18.97
CA LEU A 15 13.19 -0.67 -17.65
C LEU A 15 12.64 0.38 -16.67
N SER A 16 12.52 1.64 -17.09
CA SER A 16 11.94 2.69 -16.24
C SER A 16 10.48 2.42 -15.88
N LEU A 17 9.67 1.96 -16.83
CA LEU A 17 8.29 1.55 -16.54
C LEU A 17 8.24 0.42 -15.53
N TYR A 18 9.04 -0.63 -15.71
CA TYR A 18 9.08 -1.77 -14.80
C TYR A 18 9.53 -1.35 -13.39
N CYS A 19 10.50 -0.44 -13.29
CA CYS A 19 10.93 0.12 -12.02
C CYS A 19 9.78 0.86 -11.32
N PHE A 20 9.07 1.76 -12.01
CA PHE A 20 7.96 2.50 -11.38
C PHE A 20 6.80 1.58 -10.99
N VAL A 21 6.46 0.60 -11.83
CA VAL A 21 5.44 -0.40 -11.48
C VAL A 21 5.87 -1.20 -10.25
N GLY A 22 7.12 -1.65 -10.21
CA GLY A 22 7.67 -2.38 -9.05
C GLY A 22 7.65 -1.54 -7.78
N GLU A 23 8.07 -0.28 -7.85
CA GLU A 23 8.04 0.67 -6.74
C GLU A 23 6.60 0.87 -6.21
N SER A 24 5.63 1.08 -7.10
CA SER A 24 4.21 1.20 -6.70
C SER A 24 3.66 -0.07 -6.08
N VAL A 25 4.07 -1.25 -6.56
CA VAL A 25 3.67 -2.53 -5.96
C VAL A 25 4.23 -2.66 -4.55
N CYS A 26 5.51 -2.32 -4.33
CA CYS A 26 6.09 -2.30 -2.99
C CYS A 26 5.34 -1.33 -2.06
N ALA A 27 5.04 -0.12 -2.53
CA ALA A 27 4.30 0.87 -1.76
C ALA A 27 2.90 0.37 -1.36
N VAL A 28 2.18 -0.29 -2.28
CA VAL A 28 0.89 -0.95 -1.99
C VAL A 28 1.06 -2.02 -0.91
N GLN A 29 2.08 -2.87 -1.01
CA GLN A 29 2.30 -3.95 -0.06
C GLN A 29 2.65 -3.43 1.35
N HIS A 30 3.35 -2.30 1.45
CA HIS A 30 3.56 -1.64 2.74
C HIS A 30 2.25 -1.19 3.37
N VAL A 31 1.32 -0.61 2.60
CA VAL A 31 -0.03 -0.26 3.10
C VAL A 31 -0.79 -1.51 3.54
N GLU A 32 -0.71 -2.61 2.78
CA GLU A 32 -1.35 -3.89 3.14
C GLU A 32 -0.83 -4.45 4.47
N ASP A 33 0.48 -4.40 4.69
CA ASP A 33 1.11 -4.89 5.93
C ASP A 33 0.78 -3.96 7.12
N ALA A 34 0.84 -2.63 6.94
CA ALA A 34 0.46 -1.66 7.97
C ALA A 34 -1.00 -1.82 8.39
N LEU A 35 -1.90 -1.99 7.42
CA LEU A 35 -3.32 -2.24 7.68
C LEU A 35 -3.52 -3.58 8.41
N SER A 36 -2.76 -4.61 8.06
CA SER A 36 -2.82 -5.91 8.73
C SER A 36 -2.42 -5.81 10.21
N HIS A 37 -1.31 -5.14 10.51
CA HIS A 37 -0.91 -4.85 11.89
C HIS A 37 -1.97 -4.06 12.64
N SER A 38 -2.46 -2.99 12.01
CA SER A 38 -3.47 -2.12 12.61
C SER A 38 -4.75 -2.89 12.97
N ILE A 39 -5.25 -3.72 12.06
CA ILE A 39 -6.43 -4.56 12.29
C ILE A 39 -6.19 -5.53 13.45
N VAL A 40 -5.03 -6.19 13.52
CA VAL A 40 -4.71 -7.13 14.61
C VAL A 40 -4.75 -6.41 15.95
N LEU A 41 -4.12 -5.24 16.06
CA LEU A 41 -4.10 -4.47 17.30
C LEU A 41 -5.48 -3.95 17.69
N LYS A 42 -6.22 -3.32 16.76
CA LYS A 42 -7.50 -2.66 17.07
C LYS A 42 -8.67 -3.65 17.26
N LYS A 43 -8.70 -4.73 16.47
CA LYS A 43 -9.81 -5.69 16.48
C LYS A 43 -9.61 -6.85 17.44
N ILE A 44 -8.41 -7.42 17.47
CA ILE A 44 -8.12 -8.65 18.24
C ILE A 44 -7.65 -8.27 19.65
N LYS A 45 -6.94 -7.15 19.79
CA LYS A 45 -6.40 -6.64 21.06
C LYS A 45 -5.61 -7.72 21.83
N PRO A 46 -4.60 -8.35 21.19
CA PRO A 46 -3.83 -9.43 21.80
C PRO A 46 -3.08 -8.91 23.04
N ARG A 47 -2.98 -9.74 24.07
CA ARG A 47 -2.23 -9.38 25.30
C ARG A 47 -0.74 -9.69 25.21
N LEU A 48 -0.40 -10.67 24.38
CA LEU A 48 0.96 -11.15 24.20
C LEU A 48 1.38 -10.98 22.74
N LYS A 49 2.64 -10.62 22.53
CA LYS A 49 3.22 -10.52 21.18
C LYS A 49 3.05 -11.81 20.38
N SER A 50 3.28 -12.97 21.00
CA SER A 50 3.13 -14.28 20.33
C SER A 50 1.72 -14.56 19.83
N GLU A 51 0.70 -13.98 20.46
CA GLU A 51 -0.69 -14.06 20.00
C GLU A 51 -0.90 -13.11 18.81
N ALA A 52 -0.40 -11.88 18.91
CA ALA A 52 -0.41 -10.90 17.83
C ALA A 52 0.23 -11.47 16.55
N ASP A 53 1.42 -12.07 16.67
CA ASP A 53 2.19 -12.62 15.55
C ASP A 53 1.42 -13.74 14.82
N LYS A 54 0.73 -14.62 15.57
CA LYS A 54 -0.11 -15.69 14.97
C LYS A 54 -1.26 -15.12 14.16
N HIS A 55 -1.90 -14.06 14.64
CA HIS A 55 -2.98 -13.41 13.92
C HIS A 55 -2.46 -12.61 12.73
N LEU A 56 -1.31 -11.96 12.87
CA LEU A 56 -0.67 -11.21 11.82
C LEU A 56 -0.30 -12.09 10.63
N GLU A 57 0.25 -13.28 10.87
CA GLU A 57 0.59 -14.24 9.80
C GLU A 57 -0.63 -14.58 8.93
N LYS A 58 -1.78 -14.79 9.57
CA LYS A 58 -3.05 -15.01 8.87
C LYS A 58 -3.52 -13.76 8.11
N HIS A 59 -3.32 -12.58 8.68
CA HIS A 59 -3.76 -11.32 8.09
C HIS A 59 -2.88 -10.88 6.90
N ARG A 60 -1.58 -11.18 6.92
CA ARG A 60 -0.66 -10.93 5.80
C ARG A 60 -1.03 -11.68 4.53
N SER A 61 -1.77 -12.79 4.65
CA SER A 61 -2.31 -13.50 3.49
C SER A 61 -3.52 -12.78 2.87
N TYR A 62 -4.01 -11.68 3.45
CA TYR A 62 -5.17 -10.96 2.94
C TYR A 62 -4.75 -9.89 1.96
N THR A 63 -5.48 -9.81 0.85
CA THR A 63 -5.34 -8.68 -0.07
C THR A 63 -5.87 -7.40 0.56
N LEU A 64 -5.40 -6.24 0.10
CA LEU A 64 -5.87 -4.92 0.53
C LEU A 64 -7.40 -4.84 0.60
N GLY A 65 -8.08 -5.33 -0.44
CA GLY A 65 -9.55 -5.30 -0.50
C GLY A 65 -10.24 -6.14 0.58
N LYS A 66 -9.62 -7.26 1.00
CA LYS A 66 -10.13 -8.08 2.10
C LYS A 66 -9.87 -7.40 3.45
N ALA A 67 -8.69 -6.83 3.65
CA ALA A 67 -8.36 -6.09 4.87
C ALA A 67 -9.27 -4.87 5.07
N ILE A 68 -9.52 -4.07 4.02
CA ILE A 68 -10.44 -2.93 4.05
C ILE A 68 -11.86 -3.38 4.45
N LYS A 69 -12.38 -4.46 3.87
CA LYS A 69 -13.70 -5.00 4.25
C LYS A 69 -13.77 -5.44 5.70
N ILE A 70 -12.69 -6.00 6.24
CA ILE A 70 -12.62 -6.43 7.65
C ILE A 70 -12.66 -5.21 8.57
N ALA A 71 -11.95 -4.15 8.21
CA ALA A 71 -11.91 -2.91 8.96
C ALA A 71 -13.25 -2.17 8.93
N GLU A 72 -13.87 -2.08 7.75
CA GLU A 72 -15.18 -1.45 7.55
C GLU A 72 -16.26 -2.15 8.39
N LYS A 73 -16.32 -3.50 8.36
CA LYS A 73 -17.26 -4.27 9.18
C LYS A 73 -17.07 -4.10 10.68
N GLY A 74 -15.86 -3.76 11.11
CA GLY A 74 -15.53 -3.52 12.51
C GLY A 74 -15.59 -2.05 12.92
N SER A 75 -15.92 -1.14 12.00
CA SER A 75 -15.82 0.32 12.19
C SER A 75 -14.47 0.72 12.81
N LEU A 76 -13.38 0.12 12.31
CA LEU A 76 -12.06 0.25 12.95
C LEU A 76 -11.40 1.61 12.70
N TYR A 77 -11.82 2.36 11.67
CA TYR A 77 -11.18 3.60 11.25
C TYR A 77 -12.17 4.75 11.15
N PRO A 78 -11.71 6.00 11.34
CA PRO A 78 -12.48 7.19 11.02
C PRO A 78 -12.96 7.20 9.56
N GLU A 79 -14.08 7.86 9.29
CA GLU A 79 -14.68 7.91 7.95
C GLU A 79 -13.71 8.42 6.87
N LEU A 80 -12.88 9.39 7.22
CA LEU A 80 -11.87 9.96 6.34
C LEU A 80 -10.87 8.89 5.86
N LEU A 81 -10.23 8.19 6.80
CA LEU A 81 -9.28 7.12 6.48
C LEU A 81 -9.95 5.97 5.72
N GLN A 82 -11.18 5.61 6.12
CA GLN A 82 -11.93 4.56 5.44
C GLN A 82 -12.26 4.92 3.97
N ARG A 83 -12.54 6.19 3.69
CA ARG A 83 -12.77 6.70 2.32
C ARG A 83 -11.48 6.66 1.49
N GLU A 84 -10.39 7.19 2.02
CA GLU A 84 -9.08 7.21 1.34
C GLU A 84 -8.60 5.78 1.00
N LEU A 85 -8.80 4.81 1.91
CA LEU A 85 -8.50 3.39 1.66
C LEU A 85 -9.33 2.82 0.49
N LYS A 86 -10.61 3.20 0.37
CA LYS A 86 -11.49 2.73 -0.72
C LYS A 86 -11.08 3.34 -2.06
N GLU A 87 -10.74 4.62 -2.09
CA GLU A 87 -10.22 5.30 -3.27
C GLU A 87 -8.91 4.64 -3.73
N PHE A 88 -7.97 4.42 -2.80
CA PHE A 88 -6.72 3.74 -3.08
C PHE A 88 -6.89 2.30 -3.56
N LEU A 89 -7.88 1.56 -3.05
CA LEU A 89 -8.19 0.21 -3.54
C LEU A 89 -8.51 0.19 -5.04
N SER A 90 -9.18 1.23 -5.56
CA SER A 90 -9.51 1.32 -6.98
C SER A 90 -8.25 1.47 -7.84
N GLU A 91 -7.32 2.32 -7.41
CA GLU A 91 -6.03 2.53 -8.07
C GLU A 91 -5.12 1.32 -7.97
N ARG A 92 -5.07 0.66 -6.79
CA ARG A 92 -4.37 -0.61 -6.61
C ARG A 92 -4.89 -1.67 -7.58
N ASN A 93 -6.21 -1.81 -7.70
CA ASN A 93 -6.79 -2.79 -8.62
C ASN A 93 -6.44 -2.47 -10.08
N TRP A 94 -6.42 -1.19 -10.46
CA TRP A 94 -5.94 -0.78 -11.78
C TRP A 94 -4.45 -1.12 -11.97
N LEU A 95 -3.59 -0.83 -10.99
CA LEU A 95 -2.16 -1.14 -11.05
C LEU A 95 -1.92 -2.64 -11.27
N ILE A 96 -2.57 -3.50 -10.49
CA ILE A 96 -2.32 -4.96 -10.54
C ILE A 96 -2.95 -5.61 -11.77
N HIS A 97 -4.13 -5.16 -12.20
CA HIS A 97 -4.89 -5.89 -13.22
C HIS A 97 -4.88 -5.23 -14.60
N LYS A 98 -4.55 -3.94 -14.70
CA LYS A 98 -4.76 -3.14 -15.92
C LYS A 98 -3.53 -2.36 -16.38
N SER A 99 -2.59 -2.02 -15.50
CA SER A 99 -1.46 -1.13 -15.83
C SER A 99 -0.65 -1.57 -17.05
N ILE A 100 -0.36 -2.87 -17.18
CA ILE A 100 0.40 -3.40 -18.32
C ILE A 100 -0.50 -3.66 -19.53
N ALA A 101 -1.68 -4.26 -19.33
CA ALA A 101 -2.57 -4.64 -20.43
C ALA A 101 -3.16 -3.41 -21.16
N GLN A 102 -3.53 -2.37 -20.42
CA GLN A 102 -4.05 -1.12 -20.98
C GLN A 102 -2.92 -0.13 -21.26
N GLY A 103 -1.85 -0.15 -20.46
CA GLY A 103 -0.73 0.77 -20.63
C GLY A 103 0.19 0.40 -21.80
N ARG A 104 0.25 -0.87 -22.24
CA ARG A 104 1.11 -1.28 -23.37
C ARG A 104 0.70 -0.59 -24.68
N ASP A 105 -0.59 -0.53 -24.98
CA ASP A 105 -1.06 0.14 -26.20
C ASP A 105 -0.74 1.65 -26.15
N GLU A 106 -0.93 2.29 -24.99
CA GLU A 106 -0.59 3.71 -24.77
C GLU A 106 0.93 3.98 -24.81
N TRP A 107 1.71 3.00 -24.36
CA TRP A 107 3.17 3.03 -24.29
C TRP A 107 3.82 2.82 -25.66
N ASP A 108 3.37 1.82 -26.41
CA ASP A 108 3.89 1.48 -27.74
C ASP A 108 3.54 2.57 -28.78
N LEU A 109 2.42 3.27 -28.59
CA LEU A 109 2.03 4.42 -29.42
C LEU A 109 2.73 5.72 -29.00
N ASN A 110 3.42 5.74 -27.86
CA ASN A 110 4.11 6.92 -27.31
C ASN A 110 3.18 8.15 -27.08
N ILE A 111 1.86 7.94 -27.07
CA ILE A 111 0.85 9.02 -27.01
C ILE A 111 0.65 9.55 -25.58
N SER A 112 0.89 8.71 -24.55
CA SER A 112 0.45 9.00 -23.18
C SER A 112 1.42 8.53 -22.10
N ARG A 113 2.70 8.34 -22.45
CA ARG A 113 3.70 7.76 -21.55
C ARG A 113 3.86 8.55 -20.25
N GLU A 114 3.97 9.87 -20.32
CA GLU A 114 4.09 10.70 -19.12
C GLU A 114 2.84 10.58 -18.23
N LYS A 115 1.64 10.41 -18.81
CA LYS A 115 0.40 10.25 -18.01
C LYS A 115 0.38 8.92 -17.27
N LEU A 116 0.82 7.83 -17.93
CA LEU A 116 0.93 6.53 -17.29
C LEU A 116 1.90 6.57 -16.11
N ILE A 117 3.10 7.11 -16.32
CA ILE A 117 4.10 7.26 -15.25
C ILE A 117 3.58 8.17 -14.14
N CYS A 118 2.92 9.28 -14.49
CA CYS A 118 2.32 10.19 -13.52
C CYS A 118 1.29 9.48 -12.64
N ARG A 119 0.37 8.70 -13.23
CA ARG A 119 -0.62 7.93 -12.48
C ARG A 119 0.05 6.92 -11.54
N ILE A 120 1.05 6.18 -12.02
CA ILE A 120 1.81 5.21 -11.21
C ILE A 120 2.49 5.91 -10.02
N LYS A 121 3.10 7.08 -10.25
CA LYS A 121 3.69 7.89 -9.17
C LYS A 121 2.66 8.40 -8.17
N THR A 122 1.48 8.81 -8.64
CA THR A 122 0.37 9.21 -7.74
C THR A 122 -0.01 8.09 -6.79
N ILE A 123 0.01 6.82 -7.23
CA ILE A 123 -0.24 5.66 -6.36
C ILE A 123 0.81 5.57 -5.25
N ILE A 124 2.08 5.84 -5.54
CA ILE A 124 3.17 5.83 -4.54
C ILE A 124 2.90 6.91 -3.49
N THR A 125 2.60 8.14 -3.93
CA THR A 125 2.32 9.25 -3.00
C THR A 125 1.06 9.00 -2.17
N GLN A 126 0.01 8.43 -2.77
CA GLN A 126 -1.20 8.03 -2.04
C GLN A 126 -0.92 6.95 -0.99
N ALA A 127 -0.08 5.96 -1.32
CA ALA A 127 0.32 4.92 -0.40
C ALA A 127 1.09 5.50 0.80
N GLN A 128 2.02 6.42 0.57
CA GLN A 128 2.77 7.12 1.62
C GLN A 128 1.85 7.92 2.55
N LYS A 129 0.92 8.69 1.98
CA LYS A 129 -0.10 9.41 2.75
C LYS A 129 -0.92 8.45 3.61
N LEU A 130 -1.36 7.32 3.06
CA LEU A 130 -2.13 6.32 3.80
C LEU A 130 -1.33 5.67 4.93
N LEU A 131 -0.04 5.43 4.74
CA LEU A 131 0.82 4.92 5.82
C LEU A 131 0.85 5.90 6.99
N GLN A 132 1.08 7.19 6.73
CA GLN A 132 1.04 8.23 7.77
C GLN A 132 -0.32 8.27 8.49
N MET A 133 -1.42 8.23 7.74
CA MET A 133 -2.76 8.23 8.35
C MET A 133 -3.02 6.98 9.21
N ILE A 134 -2.51 5.81 8.81
CA ILE A 134 -2.63 4.57 9.61
C ILE A 134 -1.76 4.65 10.86
N GLU A 135 -0.56 5.22 10.75
CA GLU A 135 0.37 5.43 11.87
C GLU A 135 -0.24 6.38 12.91
N GLU A 136 -0.74 7.53 12.48
CA GLU A 136 -1.44 8.51 13.33
C GLU A 136 -2.64 7.87 14.04
N ASP A 137 -3.52 7.19 13.30
CA ASP A 137 -4.67 6.48 13.87
C ASP A 137 -4.27 5.42 14.90
N LEU A 138 -3.14 4.72 14.69
CA LEU A 138 -2.63 3.74 15.64
C LEU A 138 -2.04 4.38 16.90
N ILE A 139 -1.39 5.53 16.77
CA ILE A 139 -0.88 6.30 17.91
C ILE A 139 -2.03 6.78 18.76
N GLU A 140 -3.04 7.43 18.15
CA GLU A 140 -4.23 7.91 18.84
C GLU A 140 -4.97 6.76 19.54
N PHE A 141 -5.13 5.63 18.85
CA PHE A 141 -5.71 4.44 19.46
C PHE A 141 -4.90 3.95 20.67
N SER A 142 -3.57 3.92 20.56
CA SER A 142 -2.70 3.42 21.63
C SER A 142 -2.75 4.35 22.86
N GLU A 143 -2.71 5.66 22.65
CA GLU A 143 -2.86 6.68 23.69
C GLU A 143 -4.22 6.59 24.39
N ALA A 144 -5.30 6.42 23.62
CA ALA A 144 -6.63 6.21 24.17
C ALA A 144 -6.76 4.92 25.01
N ASN A 145 -5.83 3.96 24.83
CA ASN A 145 -5.73 2.74 25.62
C ASN A 145 -4.61 2.81 26.69
N GLY A 146 -4.08 4.01 26.97
CA GLY A 146 -3.14 4.24 28.08
C GLY A 146 -1.68 3.91 27.76
N VAL A 147 -1.31 3.74 26.49
CA VAL A 147 0.08 3.56 26.07
C VAL A 147 0.72 4.92 25.83
N ASP A 148 1.87 5.17 26.45
CA ASP A 148 2.65 6.38 26.17
C ASP A 148 3.35 6.27 24.81
N MET A 149 2.93 7.13 23.87
CA MET A 149 3.47 7.19 22.51
C MET A 149 4.40 8.40 22.29
N SER A 150 4.79 9.12 23.34
CA SER A 150 5.64 10.33 23.26
C SER A 150 6.95 10.08 22.49
N ARG A 151 7.63 8.96 22.75
CA ARG A 151 8.83 8.56 22.03
C ARG A 151 8.57 8.28 20.54
N VAL A 152 7.43 7.68 20.21
CA VAL A 152 7.06 7.39 18.81
C VAL A 152 6.77 8.69 18.07
N ARG A 153 6.03 9.62 18.69
CA ARG A 153 5.78 10.96 18.13
C ARG A 153 7.08 11.72 17.86
N ALA A 154 8.01 11.72 18.82
CA ALA A 154 9.30 12.38 18.65
C ALA A 154 10.13 11.80 17.48
N GLU A 155 10.03 10.49 17.24
CA GLU A 155 10.72 9.86 16.11
C GLU A 155 10.03 10.19 14.77
N ILE A 156 8.69 10.18 14.73
CA ILE A 156 7.91 10.60 13.55
C ILE A 156 8.25 12.05 13.18
N ASP A 157 8.31 12.95 14.16
CA ASP A 157 8.59 14.37 13.92
C ASP A 157 9.93 14.59 13.23
N LYS A 158 10.93 13.78 13.58
CA LYS A 158 12.27 13.81 12.99
C LYS A 158 12.30 13.34 11.53
N HIS A 159 11.48 12.36 11.16
CA HIS A 159 11.53 11.76 9.81
C HIS A 159 10.55 12.38 8.82
N TYR A 160 9.49 13.05 9.28
CA TYR A 160 8.44 13.59 8.41
C TYR A 160 8.39 15.12 8.31
N PHE A 161 8.99 15.86 9.24
CA PHE A 161 8.92 17.34 9.27
C PHE A 161 10.30 18.05 9.26
N GLU A 162 11.39 17.33 8.98
CA GLU A 162 12.69 17.90 8.54
C GLU A 162 12.71 18.12 7.01
#